data_AF-A0A8J3FRP8-F1
#
_entry.id   AF-A0A8J3FRP8-F1
#
_cell.length_a   1.000
_cell.length_b   1.000
_cell.length_c   1.000
_cell.angle_alpha   90.00
_cell.angle_beta   90.00
_cell.angle_gamma   90.00
#
_symmetry.space_group_name_H-M   'P 1'
#
loop_
_entity.id
_entity.type
_entity.pdbx_description
1 polymer ?
#
loop_
_entity_poly.entity_id
_entity_poly.type
_entity_poly.pdbx_seq_one_letter_code
_entity_poly.pdbx_strand_id
1 'polypeptide(L)'
;MTAGRGGRLQRSRPGGGAAPTLTPTVESPIVGTPPVPPAADRQTTEVPDSRTPEVAESRPARPRKPAARRPEPDVDVDVGPRYLQLVRKESRLRMDQVDALAVLTRQLGRRRTQRGGERLTDNTLIRIAVDLLLDRAEQLRGNTEDELLASLKESTDR
;
A
#
# COMPACT_ATOMS: atom_id res chain seq x y z
N MET A 1 12.68 71.96 -47.48
CA MET A 1 12.24 71.35 -48.76
C MET A 1 12.38 69.85 -48.61
N THR A 2 11.33 69.15 -48.16
CA THR A 2 10.38 68.34 -48.96
C THR A 2 10.70 66.86 -48.77
N ALA A 3 10.01 66.20 -47.83
CA ALA A 3 8.96 65.17 -48.03
C ALA A 3 9.55 63.77 -48.33
N GLY A 4 9.06 62.65 -47.80
CA GLY A 4 7.91 62.30 -46.97
C GLY A 4 7.70 60.79 -47.08
N ARG A 5 7.11 60.12 -46.08
CA ARG A 5 6.41 58.83 -46.23
C ARG A 5 5.76 58.36 -44.93
N GLY A 6 4.53 57.86 -45.05
CA GLY A 6 3.81 57.05 -44.06
C GLY A 6 3.00 57.89 -43.07
N GLY A 7 1.67 57.94 -43.07
CA GLY A 7 0.71 56.94 -43.50
C GLY A 7 0.34 56.05 -42.32
N ARG A 8 -0.61 56.47 -41.46
CA ARG A 8 -1.53 55.53 -40.82
C ARG A 8 -2.82 56.19 -40.35
N LEU A 9 -3.88 55.48 -40.73
CA LEU A 9 -5.29 55.82 -40.62
C LEU A 9 -5.77 55.77 -39.16
N GLN A 10 -6.68 56.69 -38.86
CA GLN A 10 -7.58 56.63 -37.72
C GLN A 10 -8.39 55.33 -37.76
N ARG A 11 -8.48 54.63 -36.62
CA ARG A 11 -9.62 53.75 -36.33
C ARG A 11 -10.06 53.91 -34.89
N SER A 12 -11.24 54.49 -34.81
CA SER A 12 -12.30 54.47 -33.81
C SER A 12 -12.25 53.33 -32.79
N ARG A 13 -12.49 53.70 -31.53
CA ARG A 13 -12.98 52.80 -30.47
C ARG A 13 -14.44 52.41 -30.77
N PRO A 14 -14.79 51.15 -30.53
CA PRO A 14 -16.00 50.82 -29.77
C PRO A 14 -15.57 49.98 -28.55
N GLY A 15 -16.22 50.06 -27.39
CA GLY A 15 -17.66 50.03 -27.21
C GLY A 15 -17.98 48.66 -26.59
N GLY A 16 -18.70 48.68 -25.48
CA GLY A 16 -18.86 47.57 -24.55
C GLY A 16 -19.43 46.30 -25.17
N GLY A 17 -19.11 45.19 -24.50
CA GLY A 17 -19.61 43.86 -24.84
C GLY A 17 -19.08 42.88 -23.82
N ALA A 18 -19.71 42.85 -22.66
CA ALA A 18 -19.52 41.78 -21.68
C ALA A 18 -19.91 40.45 -22.35
N ALA A 19 -18.91 39.63 -22.67
CA ALA A 19 -19.13 38.25 -23.10
C ALA A 19 -19.09 37.35 -21.84
N PRO A 20 -20.09 36.48 -21.64
CA PRO A 20 -20.13 35.61 -20.47
C PRO A 20 -19.01 34.58 -20.52
N THR A 21 -18.34 34.42 -19.38
CA THR A 21 -17.37 33.37 -19.11
C THR A 21 -18.00 32.00 -19.37
N LEU A 22 -17.64 31.38 -20.50
CA LEU A 22 -17.94 29.98 -20.76
C LEU A 22 -17.08 29.15 -19.80
N THR A 23 -17.69 28.69 -18.72
CA THR A 23 -17.16 27.61 -17.89
C THR A 23 -17.08 26.34 -18.74
N PRO A 24 -15.94 25.63 -18.81
CA PRO A 24 -15.97 24.25 -19.29
C PRO A 24 -16.69 23.39 -18.24
N THR A 25 -17.92 23.01 -18.53
CA THR A 25 -18.62 21.93 -17.83
C THR A 25 -17.85 20.65 -18.08
N VAL A 26 -17.08 20.22 -17.09
CA VAL A 26 -16.55 18.86 -17.03
C VAL A 26 -17.72 17.95 -16.67
N GLU A 27 -18.27 17.29 -17.69
CA GLU A 27 -19.24 16.22 -17.55
C GLU A 27 -18.59 15.09 -16.73
N SER A 28 -19.02 14.94 -15.50
CA SER A 28 -18.57 13.84 -14.64
C SER A 28 -19.23 12.55 -15.13
N PRO A 29 -18.49 11.45 -15.35
CA PRO A 29 -19.11 10.16 -15.61
C PRO A 29 -19.84 9.71 -14.35
N ILE A 30 -21.16 9.60 -14.48
CA ILE A 30 -22.04 9.00 -13.49
C ILE A 30 -21.62 7.52 -13.36
N VAL A 31 -20.87 7.20 -12.31
CA VAL A 31 -20.61 5.82 -11.91
C VAL A 31 -21.96 5.22 -11.56
N GLY A 32 -22.38 4.23 -12.35
CA GLY A 32 -23.60 3.47 -12.10
C GLY A 32 -23.56 2.85 -10.71
N THR A 33 -24.48 3.29 -9.85
CA THR A 33 -24.87 2.59 -8.64
C THR A 33 -25.34 1.18 -9.04
N PRO A 34 -24.85 0.09 -8.44
CA PRO A 34 -25.47 -1.21 -8.66
C PRO A 34 -26.92 -1.16 -8.15
N PRO A 35 -27.92 -1.72 -8.86
CA PRO A 35 -29.29 -1.72 -8.40
C PRO A 35 -29.41 -2.56 -7.12
N VAL A 36 -29.90 -1.93 -6.06
CA VAL A 36 -30.40 -2.61 -4.87
C VAL A 36 -31.61 -3.45 -5.30
N PRO A 37 -31.67 -4.76 -5.02
CA PRO A 37 -32.86 -5.55 -5.34
C PRO A 37 -34.06 -5.06 -4.50
N PRO A 38 -35.25 -4.93 -5.09
CA PRO A 38 -36.45 -4.57 -4.33
C PRO A 38 -36.79 -5.70 -3.35
N ALA A 39 -37.01 -5.32 -2.09
CA ALA A 39 -37.61 -6.18 -1.09
C ALA A 39 -39.03 -6.53 -1.54
N ALA A 40 -39.23 -7.79 -1.92
CA ALA A 40 -40.55 -8.37 -2.19
C ALA A 40 -40.67 -9.70 -1.45
N ASP A 41 -41.68 -9.73 -0.57
CA ASP A 41 -42.42 -10.86 -0.01
C ASP A 41 -41.68 -11.91 0.82
N ARG A 42 -41.80 -11.71 2.14
CA ARG A 42 -41.75 -12.76 3.15
C ARG A 42 -42.92 -13.72 2.91
N GLN A 43 -42.69 -14.80 2.17
CA GLN A 43 -43.54 -15.98 2.26
C GLN A 43 -43.09 -16.84 3.43
N THR A 44 -43.93 -16.82 4.46
CA THR A 44 -44.01 -17.77 5.54
C THR A 44 -44.32 -19.16 4.97
N THR A 45 -43.39 -20.10 5.12
CA THR A 45 -43.73 -21.54 5.06
C THR A 45 -43.45 -22.11 6.43
N GLU A 46 -44.52 -22.27 7.20
CA GLU A 46 -44.56 -23.05 8.43
C GLU A 46 -44.23 -24.52 8.10
N VAL A 47 -43.29 -25.11 8.83
CA VAL A 47 -43.11 -26.56 8.90
C VAL A 47 -43.41 -26.96 10.34
N PRO A 48 -44.37 -27.87 10.58
CA PRO A 48 -44.89 -28.10 11.90
C PRO A 48 -43.94 -28.94 12.77
N ASP A 49 -44.01 -28.59 14.05
CA ASP A 49 -43.57 -29.27 15.25
C ASP A 49 -43.81 -30.79 15.23
N SER A 50 -42.78 -31.56 15.59
CA SER A 50 -42.97 -32.71 16.49
C SER A 50 -41.63 -33.26 17.03
N ARG A 51 -41.43 -32.97 18.32
CA ARG A 51 -40.94 -33.89 19.38
C ARG A 51 -39.42 -34.16 19.50
N THR A 52 -38.86 -33.56 20.55
CA THR A 52 -37.70 -34.06 21.33
C THR A 52 -38.09 -35.34 22.11
N PRO A 53 -37.15 -36.24 22.45
CA PRO A 53 -36.25 -36.05 23.60
C PRO A 53 -34.77 -36.43 23.30
N GLU A 54 -33.80 -35.66 23.79
CA GLU A 54 -32.92 -36.03 24.91
C GLU A 54 -32.14 -37.34 24.73
N VAL A 55 -30.86 -37.25 24.30
CA VAL A 55 -29.77 -38.03 24.89
C VAL A 55 -28.50 -37.17 24.88
N ALA A 56 -28.03 -36.85 26.08
CA ALA A 56 -26.71 -36.31 26.34
C ALA A 56 -25.65 -37.38 26.10
N GLU A 57 -24.73 -37.15 25.15
CA GLU A 57 -23.45 -37.87 25.09
C GLU A 57 -22.28 -36.90 25.19
N SER A 58 -21.93 -36.68 26.45
CA SER A 58 -20.63 -36.34 27.01
C SER A 58 -19.43 -36.57 26.07
N ARG A 59 -18.91 -35.50 25.46
CA ARG A 59 -17.55 -35.51 24.89
C ARG A 59 -16.54 -35.55 26.04
N PRO A 60 -15.59 -36.51 26.10
CA PRO A 60 -14.61 -36.55 27.15
C PRO A 60 -13.68 -35.35 27.04
N ALA A 61 -13.62 -34.57 28.12
CA ALA A 61 -12.69 -33.47 28.28
C ALA A 61 -11.26 -34.00 28.23
N ARG A 62 -10.52 -33.66 27.16
CA ARG A 62 -9.07 -33.88 27.13
C ARG A 62 -8.43 -33.12 28.30
N PRO A 63 -7.53 -33.75 29.08
CA PRO A 63 -6.81 -33.05 30.14
C PRO A 63 -5.97 -31.93 29.51
N ARG A 64 -6.24 -30.68 29.91
CA ARG A 64 -5.42 -29.52 29.56
C ARG A 64 -4.05 -29.71 30.20
N LYS A 65 -3.01 -29.89 29.38
CA LYS A 65 -1.61 -29.84 29.84
C LYS A 65 -1.38 -28.51 30.59
N PRO A 66 -0.64 -28.50 31.71
CA PRO A 66 -0.34 -27.27 32.42
C PRO A 66 0.39 -26.31 31.49
N ALA A 67 -0.10 -25.07 31.45
CA ALA A 67 0.47 -24.00 30.64
C ALA A 67 1.95 -23.86 30.98
N ALA A 68 2.81 -24.10 29.99
CA ALA A 68 4.23 -23.81 30.11
C ALA A 68 4.39 -22.34 30.51
N ARG A 69 5.07 -22.12 31.64
CA ARG A 69 5.37 -20.80 32.20
C ARG A 69 5.99 -19.93 31.11
N ARG A 70 5.32 -18.84 30.76
CA ARG A 70 5.81 -17.85 29.80
C ARG A 70 7.10 -17.25 30.38
N PRO A 71 8.24 -17.25 29.65
CA PRO A 71 9.42 -16.53 30.11
C PRO A 71 9.07 -15.04 30.19
N GLU A 72 9.43 -14.39 31.30
CA GLU A 72 9.21 -12.97 31.50
C GLU A 72 10.06 -12.17 30.49
N PRO A 73 9.54 -11.07 29.95
CA PRO A 73 10.28 -10.26 28.99
C PRO A 73 11.43 -9.55 29.71
N ASP A 74 12.63 -9.66 29.14
CA ASP A 74 13.75 -8.78 29.48
C ASP A 74 13.32 -7.32 29.26
N VAL A 75 13.73 -6.45 30.19
CA VAL A 75 13.29 -5.06 30.29
C VAL A 75 13.94 -4.23 29.19
N ASP A 76 13.40 -4.32 27.98
CA ASP A 76 13.70 -3.39 26.89
C ASP A 76 13.00 -2.05 27.19
N VAL A 77 13.75 -0.95 27.07
CA VAL A 77 13.22 0.42 27.16
C VAL A 77 12.00 0.52 26.23
N ASP A 78 10.81 0.73 26.80
CA ASP A 78 9.52 0.63 26.11
C ASP A 78 9.32 1.80 25.14
N VAL A 79 10.13 1.83 24.08
CA VAL A 79 9.76 2.48 22.84
C VAL A 79 8.72 1.55 22.25
N GLY A 80 7.44 1.89 22.40
CA GLY A 80 6.30 1.03 22.07
C GLY A 80 6.36 0.36 20.70
N PRO A 81 5.37 -0.48 20.33
CA PRO A 81 5.46 -1.42 19.21
C PRO A 81 6.15 -0.88 17.95
N ARG A 82 7.09 -1.65 17.35
CA ARG A 82 7.95 -1.19 16.23
C ARG A 82 7.19 -0.52 15.08
N TYR A 83 5.95 -0.94 14.81
CA TYR A 83 5.15 -0.34 13.74
C TYR A 83 4.75 1.13 14.02
N LEU A 84 4.67 1.56 15.28
CA LEU A 84 4.40 2.96 15.66
C LEU A 84 5.62 3.86 15.45
N GLN A 85 6.81 3.27 15.34
CA GLN A 85 8.06 3.98 15.10
C GLN A 85 8.36 4.18 13.60
N LEU A 86 7.52 3.62 12.71
CA LEU A 86 7.74 3.62 11.26
C LEU A 86 6.60 4.33 10.53
N VAL A 87 6.94 4.99 9.43
CA VAL A 87 5.95 5.65 8.55
C VAL A 87 5.54 4.70 7.42
N ARG A 88 4.23 4.66 7.12
CA ARG A 88 3.70 3.89 6.00
C ARG A 88 4.13 4.52 4.67
N LYS A 89 4.74 3.70 3.80
CA LYS A 89 5.08 4.05 2.42
C LYS A 89 4.56 2.96 1.49
N GLU A 90 3.89 3.36 0.43
CA GLU A 90 3.43 2.44 -0.63
C GLU A 90 4.50 2.35 -1.73
N SER A 91 4.83 1.12 -2.14
CA SER A 91 5.72 0.85 -3.29
C SER A 91 5.16 -0.31 -4.12
N ARG A 92 5.37 -0.25 -5.44
CA ARG A 92 5.08 -1.37 -6.34
C ARG A 92 6.39 -2.10 -6.63
N LEU A 93 6.42 -3.39 -6.37
CA LEU A 93 7.54 -4.27 -6.64
C LEU A 93 7.19 -5.22 -7.78
N ARG A 94 8.18 -5.65 -8.54
CA ARG A 94 8.00 -6.70 -9.54
C ARG A 94 7.71 -8.05 -8.85
N MET A 95 7.05 -8.95 -9.57
CA MET A 95 6.65 -10.26 -9.03
C MET A 95 7.86 -11.09 -8.57
N ASP A 96 8.94 -11.09 -9.37
CA ASP A 96 10.19 -11.78 -9.04
C ASP A 96 10.84 -11.23 -7.76
N GLN A 97 10.76 -9.91 -7.52
CA GLN A 97 11.25 -9.29 -6.29
C GLN A 97 10.44 -9.74 -5.07
N VAL A 98 9.11 -9.79 -5.19
CA VAL A 98 8.22 -10.25 -4.10
C VAL A 98 8.51 -11.70 -3.75
N ASP A 99 8.63 -12.58 -4.75
CA ASP A 99 8.95 -13.99 -4.55
C ASP A 99 10.34 -14.18 -3.94
N ALA A 100 11.34 -13.43 -4.42
CA ALA A 100 12.71 -13.48 -3.90
C ALA A 100 12.78 -13.04 -2.43
N LEU A 101 12.07 -11.96 -2.05
CA LEU A 101 11.98 -11.50 -0.67
C LEU A 101 11.34 -12.56 0.24
N ALA A 102 10.22 -13.16 -0.19
CA ALA A 102 9.55 -14.20 0.57
C ALA A 102 10.42 -15.45 0.78
N VAL A 103 11.21 -15.83 -0.23
CA VAL A 103 12.18 -16.93 -0.11
C VAL A 103 13.30 -16.55 0.86
N LEU A 104 13.86 -15.35 0.74
CA LEU A 104 14.97 -14.89 1.56
C LEU A 104 14.58 -14.76 3.03
N THR A 105 13.41 -14.22 3.36
CA THR A 105 12.92 -14.14 4.75
C THR A 105 12.76 -15.52 5.37
N ARG A 106 12.23 -16.50 4.64
CA ARG A 106 12.11 -17.90 5.11
C ARG A 106 13.49 -18.54 5.32
N GLN A 107 14.43 -18.32 4.40
CA GLN A 107 15.80 -18.83 4.54
C GLN A 107 16.50 -18.25 5.78
N LEU A 108 16.45 -16.94 5.96
CA LEU A 108 17.03 -16.25 7.12
C LEU A 108 16.34 -16.65 8.42
N GLY A 109 15.01 -16.82 8.40
CA GLY A 109 14.24 -17.34 9.53
C GLY A 109 14.67 -18.75 9.96
N ARG A 110 14.99 -19.63 9.00
CA ARG A 110 15.51 -20.99 9.29
C ARG A 110 16.95 -21.00 9.80
N ARG A 111 17.78 -20.05 9.34
CA ARG A 111 19.18 -19.92 9.77
C ARG A 111 19.34 -19.32 11.17
N ARG A 112 18.29 -18.71 11.73
CA ARG A 112 18.33 -18.12 13.08
C ARG A 112 18.45 -19.21 14.14
N THR A 113 19.58 -19.19 14.85
CA THR A 113 19.86 -20.09 15.98
C THR A 113 19.09 -19.69 17.25
N GLN A 114 18.87 -18.40 17.46
CA GLN A 114 18.13 -17.88 18.62
C GLN A 114 16.62 -17.91 18.37
N ARG A 115 15.89 -18.57 19.28
CA ARG A 115 14.43 -18.57 19.30
C ARG A 115 13.94 -17.43 20.19
N GLY A 116 13.11 -16.53 19.66
CA GLY A 116 12.42 -15.51 20.47
C GLY A 116 12.63 -14.03 20.08
N GLY A 117 13.33 -13.73 18.98
CA GLY A 117 13.54 -12.35 18.51
C GLY A 117 12.43 -11.80 17.60
N GLU A 118 12.61 -10.54 17.17
CA GLU A 118 11.72 -9.86 16.23
C GLU A 118 11.53 -10.66 14.94
N ARG A 119 10.28 -10.76 14.47
CA ARG A 119 9.95 -11.42 13.20
C ARG A 119 10.63 -10.72 12.02
N LEU A 120 11.36 -11.51 11.22
CA LEU A 120 11.88 -11.03 9.95
C LEU A 120 10.76 -11.07 8.90
N THR A 121 10.54 -9.95 8.23
CA THR A 121 9.52 -9.78 7.19
C THR A 121 10.14 -9.11 5.97
N ASP A 122 9.41 -9.12 4.85
CA ASP A 122 9.85 -8.48 3.62
C ASP A 122 10.09 -6.98 3.86
N ASN A 123 9.25 -6.33 4.68
CA ASN A 123 9.45 -4.93 5.09
C ASN A 123 10.76 -4.70 5.85
N THR A 124 11.28 -5.67 6.59
CA THR A 124 12.61 -5.54 7.21
C THR A 124 13.71 -5.57 6.18
N LEU A 125 13.61 -6.45 5.17
CA LEU A 125 14.59 -6.50 4.08
C LEU A 125 14.52 -5.27 3.17
N ILE A 126 13.33 -4.75 2.89
CA ILE A 126 13.13 -3.52 2.11
C ILE A 126 13.78 -2.33 2.84
N ARG A 127 13.59 -2.22 4.16
CA ARG A 127 14.25 -1.16 4.95
C ARG A 127 15.77 -1.24 4.85
N ILE A 128 16.34 -2.44 5.04
CA ILE A 128 17.80 -2.66 4.89
C ILE A 128 18.27 -2.31 3.47
N ALA A 129 17.51 -2.69 2.44
CA ALA A 129 17.85 -2.35 1.06
C ALA A 129 17.83 -0.84 0.81
N VAL A 130 16.89 -0.11 1.42
CA VAL A 130 16.83 1.35 1.36
C VAL A 130 18.03 1.98 2.07
N ASP A 131 18.39 1.50 3.27
CA ASP A 131 19.57 1.98 3.98
C ASP A 131 20.84 1.79 3.14
N LEU A 132 21.04 0.58 2.59
CA LEU A 132 22.17 0.27 1.71
C LEU A 132 22.19 1.12 0.43
N LEU A 133 21.02 1.46 -0.12
CA LEU A 133 20.90 2.32 -1.29
C LEU A 133 21.30 3.76 -0.95
N LEU A 134 20.85 4.28 0.20
CA LEU A 134 21.14 5.64 0.65
C LEU A 134 22.62 5.82 1.03
N ASP A 135 23.21 4.82 1.69
CA ASP A 135 24.65 4.79 2.01
C ASP A 135 25.53 4.87 0.75
N ARG A 136 25.00 4.43 -0.39
CA ARG A 136 25.70 4.39 -1.69
C ARG A 136 25.16 5.39 -2.69
N ALA A 137 24.41 6.39 -2.24
CA ALA A 137 23.73 7.34 -3.14
C ALA A 137 24.69 8.04 -4.12
N GLU A 138 25.92 8.35 -3.69
CA GLU A 138 26.93 9.00 -4.54
C GLU A 138 27.44 8.13 -5.70
N GLN A 139 27.21 6.82 -5.63
CA GLN A 139 27.61 5.85 -6.65
C GLN A 139 26.55 5.69 -7.74
N LEU A 140 25.31 6.16 -7.49
CA LEU A 140 24.21 6.06 -8.42
C LEU A 140 24.42 6.95 -9.64
N ARG A 141 24.42 6.35 -10.83
CA ARG A 141 24.55 7.06 -12.11
C ARG A 141 23.57 6.50 -13.12
N GLY A 142 22.88 7.39 -13.83
CA GLY A 142 21.89 7.03 -14.84
C GLY A 142 20.52 7.65 -14.59
N ASN A 143 19.61 7.44 -15.54
CA ASN A 143 18.24 7.98 -15.50
C ASN A 143 17.17 6.89 -15.56
N THR A 144 17.56 5.63 -15.73
CA THR A 144 16.65 4.48 -15.76
C THR A 144 16.94 3.54 -14.59
N GLU A 145 15.95 2.72 -14.21
CA GLU A 145 16.12 1.73 -13.14
C GLU A 145 17.30 0.79 -13.44
N ASP A 146 17.42 0.33 -14.69
CA ASP A 146 18.46 -0.60 -15.12
C ASP A 146 19.87 0.04 -15.06
N GLU A 147 20.01 1.30 -15.48
CA GLU A 147 21.29 2.04 -15.38
C GLU A 147 21.69 2.25 -13.92
N LEU A 148 20.75 2.68 -13.07
CA LEU A 148 21.01 2.87 -11.64
C LEU A 148 21.43 1.55 -10.98
N LEU A 149 20.75 0.45 -11.29
CA LEU A 149 21.11 -0.88 -10.81
C LEU A 149 22.48 -1.34 -11.31
N ALA A 150 22.82 -1.10 -12.58
CA ALA A 150 24.12 -1.43 -13.14
C ALA A 150 25.24 -0.65 -12.43
N SER A 151 25.06 0.66 -12.20
CA SER A 151 26.04 1.50 -11.52
C SER A 151 26.37 1.01 -10.09
N LEU A 152 25.38 0.50 -9.35
CA LEU A 152 25.59 -0.08 -8.01
C LEU A 152 26.26 -1.45 -8.04
N LYS A 153 26.03 -2.24 -9.09
CA LYS A 153 26.66 -3.57 -9.23
C LYS A 153 28.14 -3.42 -9.54
N GLU A 154 28.49 -2.52 -10.46
CA GLU A 154 29.87 -2.23 -10.81
C GLU A 154 30.71 -1.72 -9.63
N SER A 155 30.10 -1.00 -8.69
CA SER A 155 30.79 -0.51 -7.50
C SER A 155 30.99 -1.59 -6.42
N THR A 156 30.23 -2.69 -6.47
CA THR A 156 30.32 -3.79 -5.49
C THR A 156 31.38 -4.82 -5.87
N ASP A 157 31.75 -4.93 -7.15
CA ASP A 157 32.73 -5.89 -7.67
C ASP A 157 34.20 -5.40 -7.58
N ARG A 158 34.48 -4.30 -6.87
CA ARG A 158 35.84 -3.77 -6.61
C ARG A 158 36.25 -3.93 -5.15
#